data_AF-Q86EH0-F1
#
_entry.id   AF-Q86EH0-F1
#
_cell.length_a   1.000
_cell.length_b   1.000
_cell.length_c   1.000
_cell.angle_alpha   90.00
_cell.angle_beta   90.00
_cell.angle_gamma   90.00
#
_symmetry.space_group_name_H-M   'P 1'
#
loop_
_entity.id
_entity.type
_entity.pdbx_description
1 polymer ?
#
loop_
_entity_poly.entity_id
_entity_poly.type
_entity_poly.pdbx_seq_one_letter_code
_entity_poly.pdbx_strand_id
1 'polypeptide(L)'
;MPDLECFINSLQYAIETCSEYDIIPHVDGDSHKLLYVCEDSFGICNCITKFMFDKYEIELISNDLLNCLLLIAPNTTTFWNYKRHALQNNKLSTSSELKFTQLILNKCPRSYETLFHRSQWIVQHYNYFNDDTFLQHELELCNKFADKYRCNYGLWQYRRFLLMHLHKRELYEMELNLIDIWLEKHPTDTSGWSYLEYFLDGLVNQSITVGELSPTLDDQSGLKSSTKIVVQNYFKKLHSILELYPERESVWLFRRRLIILWLQLNQHRLPCSYIDESIIESLNPVEPLLSQVLDIITKLKSSDNMYHINFSFNEFLNWAYKNKICHEPSTLKWIDLLSLRYLFGYQNI
;
A
#
# COMPACT_ATOMS: atom_id res chain seq x y z
N MET A 1 -5.41 45.43 -14.11
CA MET A 1 -5.11 44.09 -13.59
C MET A 1 -4.15 43.42 -14.54
N PRO A 2 -3.25 42.53 -14.10
CA PRO A 2 -2.55 41.65 -15.04
C PRO A 2 -3.60 41.01 -15.96
N ASP A 3 -3.26 40.86 -17.23
CA ASP A 3 -4.14 40.25 -18.22
C ASP A 3 -4.43 38.81 -17.79
N LEU A 4 -5.59 38.62 -17.16
CA LEU A 4 -6.02 37.33 -16.62
C LEU A 4 -6.16 36.29 -17.73
N GLU A 5 -6.58 36.73 -18.92
CA GLU A 5 -6.70 35.87 -20.08
C GLU A 5 -5.32 35.37 -20.50
N CYS A 6 -4.33 36.26 -20.55
CA CYS A 6 -2.93 35.91 -20.77
C CYS A 6 -2.39 34.93 -19.70
N PHE A 7 -2.71 35.15 -18.42
CA PHE A 7 -2.33 34.21 -17.35
C PHE A 7 -2.98 32.84 -17.54
N ILE A 8 -4.29 32.78 -17.78
CA ILE A 8 -5.03 31.52 -17.95
C ILE A 8 -4.49 30.74 -19.15
N ASN A 9 -4.27 31.40 -20.28
CA ASN A 9 -3.72 30.76 -21.48
C ASN A 9 -2.30 30.21 -21.23
N SER A 10 -1.46 30.98 -20.53
CA SER A 10 -0.10 30.53 -20.16
C SER A 10 -0.14 29.36 -19.18
N LEU A 11 -1.09 29.37 -18.24
CA LEU A 11 -1.27 28.31 -17.26
C LEU A 11 -1.75 27.02 -17.92
N GLN A 12 -2.69 27.08 -18.86
CA GLN A 12 -3.13 25.90 -19.62
C GLN A 12 -1.96 25.24 -20.34
N TYR A 13 -1.14 26.03 -21.04
CA TYR A 13 0.06 25.54 -21.71
C TYR A 13 1.02 24.86 -20.71
N ALA A 14 1.24 25.47 -19.54
CA ALA A 14 2.08 24.90 -18.50
C ALA A 14 1.50 23.57 -17.93
N ILE A 15 0.19 23.49 -17.70
CA ILE A 15 -0.50 22.26 -17.26
C ILE A 15 -0.31 21.12 -18.27
N GLU A 16 -0.31 21.42 -19.56
CA GLU A 16 -0.17 20.41 -20.63
C GLU A 16 1.27 19.94 -20.84
N THR A 17 2.25 20.80 -20.54
CA THR A 17 3.66 20.57 -20.90
C THR A 17 4.56 20.20 -19.73
N CYS A 18 4.20 20.58 -18.50
CA CYS A 18 5.02 20.36 -17.31
C CYS A 18 4.51 19.18 -16.48
N SER A 19 5.41 18.49 -15.79
CA SER A 19 5.08 17.37 -14.91
C SER A 19 4.89 17.75 -13.43
N GLU A 20 5.43 18.90 -13.01
CA GLU A 20 5.35 19.37 -11.62
C GLU A 20 4.93 20.84 -11.53
N TYR A 21 4.35 21.21 -10.39
CA TYR A 21 4.01 22.60 -10.08
C TYR A 21 4.15 22.92 -8.60
N ASP A 22 4.28 24.21 -8.29
CA ASP A 22 4.22 24.71 -6.92
C ASP A 22 3.50 26.06 -6.80
N ILE A 23 3.07 26.40 -5.58
CA ILE A 23 2.58 27.73 -5.21
C ILE A 23 3.75 28.51 -4.59
N ILE A 24 4.21 29.54 -5.28
CA ILE A 24 5.39 30.33 -4.89
C ILE A 24 4.96 31.54 -4.06
N PRO A 25 5.67 31.89 -2.97
CA PRO A 25 5.41 33.10 -2.22
C PRO A 25 5.57 34.36 -3.10
N HIS A 26 4.67 35.32 -2.92
CA HIS A 26 4.82 36.64 -3.55
C HIS A 26 6.09 37.32 -3.08
N VAL A 27 6.83 37.88 -4.03
CA VAL A 27 8.00 38.73 -3.78
C VAL A 27 7.74 40.06 -4.46
N ASP A 28 7.75 41.13 -3.68
CA ASP A 28 7.58 42.49 -4.18
C ASP A 28 8.76 42.86 -5.08
N GLY A 29 8.48 43.33 -6.30
CA GLY A 29 9.51 43.76 -7.24
C GLY A 29 8.95 44.17 -8.60
N ASP A 30 9.74 44.96 -9.34
CA ASP A 30 9.34 45.57 -10.62
C ASP A 30 9.08 44.54 -11.74
N SER A 31 9.53 43.30 -11.57
CA SER A 31 9.38 42.19 -12.54
C SER A 31 8.48 41.06 -12.03
N HIS A 32 7.49 41.36 -11.20
CA HIS A 32 6.53 40.36 -10.71
C HIS A 32 5.78 39.66 -11.84
N LYS A 33 5.71 38.32 -11.79
CA LYS A 33 4.89 37.49 -12.69
C LYS A 33 3.96 36.58 -11.88
N LEU A 34 2.77 36.34 -12.41
CA LEU A 34 1.81 35.41 -11.81
C LEU A 34 2.18 33.95 -12.05
N LEU A 35 2.87 33.67 -13.15
CA LEU A 35 3.30 32.34 -13.56
C LEU A 35 4.79 32.36 -13.90
N TYR A 36 5.53 31.42 -13.35
CA TYR A 36 6.93 31.15 -13.67
C TYR A 36 7.01 29.75 -14.27
N VAL A 37 7.62 29.60 -15.45
CA VAL A 37 7.85 28.29 -16.06
C VAL A 37 9.36 28.07 -16.14
N CYS A 38 9.82 26.93 -15.66
CA CYS A 38 11.22 26.53 -15.65
C CYS A 38 11.32 25.05 -16.02
N GLU A 39 11.85 24.77 -17.22
CA GLU A 39 11.98 23.40 -17.74
C GLU A 39 10.64 22.63 -17.70
N ASP A 40 10.56 21.59 -16.88
CA ASP A 40 9.40 20.69 -16.71
C ASP A 40 8.54 21.04 -15.49
N SER A 41 8.67 22.27 -14.98
CA SER A 41 7.96 22.72 -13.79
C SER A 41 7.45 24.14 -13.91
N PHE A 42 6.35 24.44 -13.23
CA PHE A 42 5.84 25.80 -13.14
C PHE A 42 5.42 26.22 -11.73
N GLY A 43 5.55 27.50 -11.45
CA GLY A 43 5.20 28.13 -10.20
C GLY A 43 4.08 29.14 -10.37
N ILE A 44 3.01 29.01 -9.59
CA ILE A 44 1.93 29.98 -9.52
C ILE A 44 2.17 30.88 -8.31
N CYS A 45 2.20 32.19 -8.49
CA CYS A 45 2.36 33.10 -7.36
C CYS A 45 1.10 33.11 -6.47
N ASN A 46 1.28 33.01 -5.16
CA ASN A 46 0.19 32.96 -4.18
C ASN A 46 -0.69 34.23 -4.13
N CYS A 47 -0.24 35.36 -4.70
CA CYS A 47 -1.05 36.58 -4.78
C CYS A 47 -2.31 36.39 -5.65
N ILE A 48 -2.29 35.41 -6.56
CA ILE A 48 -3.45 35.12 -7.42
C ILE A 48 -4.57 34.41 -6.66
N THR A 49 -4.27 33.75 -5.54
CA THR A 49 -5.23 32.90 -4.83
C THR A 49 -6.49 33.66 -4.47
N LYS A 50 -6.37 34.82 -3.81
CA LYS A 50 -7.53 35.63 -3.42
C LYS A 50 -8.37 36.04 -4.64
N PHE A 51 -7.69 36.50 -5.69
CA PHE A 51 -8.35 36.94 -6.91
C PHE A 51 -9.15 35.81 -7.60
N MET A 52 -8.62 34.58 -7.65
CA MET A 52 -9.32 33.46 -8.27
C MET A 52 -10.57 33.04 -7.49
N PHE A 53 -10.52 33.10 -6.15
CA PHE A 53 -11.69 32.82 -5.31
C PHE A 53 -12.77 33.92 -5.41
N ASP A 54 -12.37 35.20 -5.42
CA ASP A 54 -13.32 36.31 -5.61
C ASP A 54 -14.04 36.19 -6.97
N LYS A 55 -13.32 35.75 -8.02
CA LYS A 55 -13.89 35.54 -9.36
C LYS A 55 -14.88 34.37 -9.41
N TYR A 56 -14.60 33.29 -8.68
CA TYR A 56 -15.48 32.12 -8.55
C TYR A 56 -16.87 32.48 -8.00
N GLU A 57 -16.97 33.49 -7.12
CA GLU A 57 -18.25 33.91 -6.54
C GLU A 57 -19.16 34.68 -7.53
N ILE A 58 -18.59 35.21 -8.62
CA ILE A 58 -19.27 36.18 -9.49
C ILE A 58 -19.59 35.59 -10.87
N GLU A 59 -18.72 34.74 -11.43
CA GLU A 59 -18.81 34.27 -12.81
C GLU A 59 -19.23 32.80 -12.95
N LEU A 60 -19.77 32.46 -14.13
CA LEU A 60 -19.94 31.05 -14.53
C LEU A 60 -18.57 30.39 -14.63
N ILE A 61 -18.40 29.27 -13.92
CA ILE A 61 -17.10 28.60 -13.78
C ILE A 61 -16.69 27.97 -15.11
N SER A 62 -15.70 28.57 -15.78
CA SER A 62 -15.01 27.94 -16.91
C SER A 62 -14.10 26.81 -16.41
N ASN A 63 -13.80 25.85 -17.30
CA ASN A 63 -12.88 24.76 -16.97
C ASN A 63 -11.47 25.26 -16.63
N ASP A 64 -11.06 26.39 -17.20
CA ASP A 64 -9.69 26.90 -17.05
C ASP A 64 -9.52 27.60 -15.70
N LEU A 65 -10.55 28.34 -15.29
CA LEU A 65 -10.67 28.85 -13.92
C LEU A 65 -10.67 27.69 -12.93
N LEU A 66 -11.42 26.62 -13.23
CA LEU A 66 -11.51 25.43 -12.39
C LEU A 66 -10.17 24.70 -12.24
N ASN A 67 -9.38 24.59 -13.31
CA ASN A 67 -8.02 24.04 -13.26
C ASN A 67 -7.13 24.83 -12.29
N CYS A 68 -7.14 26.16 -12.37
CA CYS A 68 -6.35 26.99 -11.47
C CYS A 68 -6.80 26.84 -10.00
N LEU A 69 -8.11 26.85 -9.77
CA LEU A 69 -8.69 26.65 -8.43
C LEU A 69 -8.30 25.28 -7.84
N LEU A 70 -8.29 24.22 -8.64
CA LEU A 70 -7.91 22.88 -8.21
C LEU A 70 -6.41 22.72 -7.97
N LEU A 71 -5.55 23.45 -8.70
CA LEU A 71 -4.12 23.49 -8.41
C LEU A 71 -3.84 24.15 -7.05
N ILE A 72 -4.64 25.15 -6.67
CA ILE A 72 -4.51 25.88 -5.40
C ILE A 72 -5.18 25.11 -4.24
N ALA A 73 -6.38 24.59 -4.46
CA ALA A 73 -7.21 23.94 -3.45
C ALA A 73 -7.73 22.57 -3.92
N PRO A 74 -6.86 21.55 -3.99
CA PRO A 74 -7.16 20.26 -4.60
C PRO A 74 -8.14 19.39 -3.80
N ASN A 75 -8.46 19.75 -2.56
CA ASN A 75 -9.43 19.01 -1.73
C ASN A 75 -10.84 19.64 -1.70
N THR A 76 -11.12 20.60 -2.60
CA THR A 76 -12.45 21.21 -2.66
C THR A 76 -13.41 20.34 -3.49
N THR A 77 -14.24 19.55 -2.81
CA THR A 77 -15.19 18.61 -3.44
C THR A 77 -16.10 19.28 -4.49
N THR A 78 -16.54 20.51 -4.24
CA THR A 78 -17.39 21.28 -5.17
C THR A 78 -16.70 21.48 -6.53
N PHE A 79 -15.40 21.73 -6.55
CA PHE A 79 -14.65 21.92 -7.79
C PHE A 79 -14.55 20.62 -8.58
N TRP A 80 -14.30 19.51 -7.91
CA TRP A 80 -14.34 18.20 -8.55
C TRP A 80 -15.73 17.80 -9.03
N ASN A 81 -16.82 18.23 -8.37
CA ASN A 81 -18.18 18.03 -8.88
C ASN A 81 -18.38 18.70 -10.24
N TYR A 82 -17.87 19.92 -10.44
CA TYR A 82 -17.92 20.58 -11.75
C TYR A 82 -17.12 19.80 -12.81
N LYS A 83 -15.93 19.29 -12.47
CA LYS A 83 -15.12 18.43 -13.36
C LYS A 83 -15.88 17.15 -13.75
N ARG A 84 -16.48 16.47 -12.78
CA ARG A 84 -17.29 15.27 -13.00
C ARG A 84 -18.47 15.53 -13.93
N HIS A 85 -19.21 16.61 -13.71
CA HIS A 85 -20.31 17.00 -14.58
C HIS A 85 -19.81 17.32 -16.01
N ALA A 86 -18.66 17.98 -16.15
CA ALA A 86 -18.07 18.26 -17.45
C ALA A 86 -17.62 16.97 -18.19
N LEU A 87 -17.02 16.01 -17.49
CA LEU A 87 -16.68 14.68 -18.03
C LEU A 87 -17.92 13.92 -18.53
N GLN A 88 -18.99 13.87 -17.72
CA GLN A 88 -20.25 13.21 -18.09
C GLN A 88 -20.90 13.82 -19.34
N ASN A 89 -20.74 15.13 -19.53
CA ASN A 89 -21.23 15.84 -20.71
C ASN A 89 -20.24 15.83 -21.89
N ASN A 90 -19.18 15.00 -21.85
CA ASN A 90 -18.13 14.91 -22.86
C ASN A 90 -17.45 16.25 -23.17
N LYS A 91 -17.42 17.17 -22.21
CA LYS A 91 -16.75 18.47 -22.34
C LYS A 91 -15.26 18.41 -21.98
N LEU A 92 -14.82 17.30 -21.39
CA LEU A 92 -13.43 17.05 -21.01
C LEU A 92 -12.96 15.71 -21.53
N SER A 93 -11.69 15.66 -21.93
CA SER A 93 -11.01 14.42 -22.28
C SER A 93 -10.48 13.73 -21.04
N THR A 94 -10.75 12.43 -20.90
CA THR A 94 -10.25 11.59 -19.80
C THR A 94 -8.73 11.57 -19.74
N SER A 95 -8.04 11.54 -20.88
CA SER A 95 -6.57 11.50 -20.93
C SER A 95 -5.94 12.79 -20.40
N SER A 96 -6.54 13.94 -20.71
CA SER A 96 -6.09 15.24 -20.21
C SER A 96 -6.35 15.36 -18.71
N GLU A 97 -7.49 14.85 -18.25
CA GLU A 97 -7.85 14.87 -16.82
C GLU A 97 -6.99 13.90 -15.99
N LEU A 98 -6.56 12.76 -16.56
CA LEU A 98 -5.56 11.87 -15.94
C LEU A 98 -4.22 12.59 -15.77
N LYS A 99 -3.74 13.32 -16.79
CA LYS A 99 -2.52 14.13 -16.64
C LYS A 99 -2.68 15.21 -15.57
N PHE A 100 -3.82 15.89 -15.54
CA PHE A 100 -4.12 16.93 -14.56
C PHE A 100 -4.18 16.40 -13.12
N THR A 101 -4.84 15.26 -12.90
CA THR A 101 -4.85 14.61 -11.58
C THR A 101 -3.45 14.16 -11.15
N GLN A 102 -2.64 13.64 -12.08
CA GLN A 102 -1.25 13.27 -11.80
C GLN A 102 -0.40 14.49 -11.42
N LEU A 103 -0.54 15.61 -12.13
CA LEU A 103 0.12 16.88 -11.81
C LEU A 103 -0.22 17.33 -10.38
N ILE A 104 -1.51 17.29 -10.00
CA ILE A 104 -1.95 17.59 -8.63
C ILE A 104 -1.33 16.61 -7.62
N LEU A 105 -1.35 15.31 -7.88
CA LEU A 105 -0.83 14.29 -6.96
C LEU A 105 0.70 14.34 -6.82
N ASN A 106 1.42 14.82 -7.84
CA ASN A 106 2.86 15.07 -7.75
C ASN A 106 3.20 16.10 -6.66
N LYS A 107 2.34 17.10 -6.44
CA LYS A 107 2.51 18.12 -5.40
C LYS A 107 1.77 17.77 -4.10
N CYS A 108 0.55 17.28 -4.21
CA CYS A 108 -0.39 17.02 -3.12
C CYS A 108 -0.78 15.53 -3.07
N PRO A 109 0.16 14.61 -2.74
CA PRO A 109 -0.11 13.17 -2.79
C PRO A 109 -1.21 12.72 -1.81
N ARG A 110 -1.46 13.49 -0.74
CA ARG A 110 -2.54 13.22 0.25
C ARG A 110 -3.93 13.69 -0.21
N SER A 111 -4.05 14.28 -1.39
CA SER A 111 -5.33 14.79 -1.88
C SER A 111 -6.30 13.64 -2.14
N TYR A 112 -7.23 13.42 -1.20
CA TYR A 112 -8.22 12.35 -1.28
C TYR A 112 -9.18 12.60 -2.45
N GLU A 113 -9.64 13.84 -2.63
CA GLU A 113 -10.56 14.18 -3.71
C GLU A 113 -9.93 13.96 -5.10
N THR A 114 -8.64 14.28 -5.25
CA THR A 114 -7.92 14.03 -6.51
C THR A 114 -7.75 12.54 -6.78
N LEU A 115 -7.35 11.75 -5.78
CA LEU A 115 -7.27 10.29 -5.91
C LEU A 115 -8.64 9.68 -6.19
N PHE A 116 -9.69 10.15 -5.52
CA PHE A 116 -11.06 9.69 -5.72
C PHE A 116 -11.55 10.01 -7.14
N HIS A 117 -11.28 11.21 -7.64
CA HIS A 117 -11.61 11.59 -9.01
C HIS A 117 -10.88 10.69 -10.03
N ARG A 118 -9.57 10.48 -9.84
CA ARG A 118 -8.78 9.61 -10.71
C ARG A 118 -9.28 8.16 -10.69
N SER A 119 -9.36 7.55 -9.52
CA SER A 119 -9.64 6.12 -9.35
C SER A 119 -11.09 5.73 -9.64
N GLN A 120 -12.06 6.46 -9.07
CA GLN A 120 -13.48 6.09 -9.14
C GLN A 120 -14.17 6.72 -10.35
N TRP A 121 -13.85 7.97 -10.68
CA TRP A 121 -14.58 8.70 -11.73
C TRP A 121 -13.96 8.58 -13.11
N ILE A 122 -12.63 8.41 -13.19
CA ILE A 122 -11.99 8.22 -14.48
C ILE A 122 -11.73 6.73 -14.70
N VAL A 123 -10.89 6.11 -13.86
CA VAL A 123 -10.42 4.75 -14.10
C VAL A 123 -11.55 3.72 -14.06
N GLN A 124 -12.38 3.72 -13.02
CA GLN A 124 -13.49 2.78 -12.92
C GLN A 124 -14.62 3.10 -13.90
N HIS A 125 -15.11 4.36 -13.94
CA HIS A 125 -16.26 4.72 -14.77
C HIS A 125 -16.03 4.52 -16.27
N TYR A 126 -14.82 4.82 -16.76
CA TYR A 126 -14.44 4.67 -18.17
C TYR A 126 -13.70 3.36 -18.45
N ASN A 127 -13.72 2.42 -17.51
CA ASN A 127 -13.31 1.03 -17.74
C ASN A 127 -11.83 0.88 -18.16
N TYR A 128 -10.95 1.75 -17.65
CA TYR A 128 -9.50 1.74 -17.94
C TYR A 128 -8.78 0.48 -17.44
N PHE A 129 -9.43 -0.29 -16.56
CA PHE A 129 -8.88 -1.53 -16.04
C PHE A 129 -8.83 -2.67 -17.07
N ASN A 130 -9.41 -2.51 -18.25
CA ASN A 130 -9.21 -3.47 -19.35
C ASN A 130 -7.95 -3.17 -20.18
N ASP A 131 -7.23 -2.09 -19.88
CA ASP A 131 -5.97 -1.75 -20.51
C ASP A 131 -4.81 -2.12 -19.58
N ASP A 132 -4.17 -3.26 -19.87
CA ASP A 132 -3.03 -3.76 -19.11
C ASP A 132 -1.86 -2.78 -19.08
N THR A 133 -1.64 -2.05 -20.19
CA THR A 133 -0.56 -1.06 -20.25
C THR A 133 -0.88 0.10 -19.32
N PHE A 134 -2.13 0.57 -19.29
CA PHE A 134 -2.56 1.58 -18.35
C PHE A 134 -2.41 1.11 -16.89
N LEU A 135 -2.85 -0.12 -16.58
CA LEU A 135 -2.73 -0.69 -15.23
C LEU A 135 -1.28 -0.75 -14.76
N GLN A 136 -0.35 -1.18 -15.63
CA GLN A 136 1.08 -1.18 -15.34
C GLN A 136 1.58 0.22 -14.97
N HIS A 137 1.32 1.22 -15.83
CA HIS A 137 1.74 2.59 -15.57
C HIS A 137 1.14 3.13 -14.26
N GLU A 138 -0.09 2.75 -13.95
CA GLU A 138 -0.79 3.21 -12.75
C GLU A 138 -0.21 2.61 -11.45
N LEU A 139 0.22 1.34 -11.48
CA LEU A 139 0.92 0.69 -10.37
C LEU A 139 2.30 1.34 -10.13
N GLU A 140 3.04 1.61 -11.20
CA GLU A 140 4.31 2.35 -11.13
C GLU A 140 4.12 3.77 -10.57
N LEU A 141 3.04 4.45 -10.99
CA LEU A 141 2.67 5.77 -10.47
C LEU A 141 2.32 5.71 -8.98
N CYS A 142 1.59 4.68 -8.55
CA CYS A 142 1.33 4.45 -7.14
C CYS A 142 2.63 4.29 -6.34
N ASN A 143 3.61 3.57 -6.88
CA ASN A 143 4.92 3.43 -6.24
C ASN A 143 5.64 4.79 -6.10
N LYS A 144 5.64 5.60 -7.17
CA LYS A 144 6.21 6.96 -7.15
C LYS A 144 5.53 7.86 -6.10
N PHE A 145 4.20 7.82 -6.01
CA PHE A 145 3.46 8.63 -5.04
C PHE A 145 3.66 8.16 -3.60
N ALA A 146 3.81 6.85 -3.37
CA ALA A 146 4.06 6.30 -2.05
C ALA A 146 5.41 6.78 -1.51
N ASP A 147 6.44 6.88 -2.36
CA ASP A 147 7.74 7.43 -2.00
C ASP A 147 7.68 8.92 -1.61
N LYS A 148 6.83 9.72 -2.25
CA LYS A 148 6.62 11.13 -1.92
C LYS A 148 5.94 11.31 -0.55
N TYR A 149 5.03 10.41 -0.18
CA TYR A 149 4.34 10.46 1.11
C TYR A 149 4.07 9.06 1.66
N ARG A 150 4.88 8.65 2.64
CA ARG A 150 4.71 7.36 3.33
C ARG A 150 3.37 7.28 4.05
N CYS A 151 2.84 6.06 4.18
CA CYS A 151 1.56 5.78 4.85
C CYS A 151 0.34 6.50 4.23
N ASN A 152 0.33 6.73 2.92
CA ASN A 152 -0.83 7.28 2.21
C ASN A 152 -1.94 6.23 2.08
N TYR A 153 -2.89 6.22 3.00
CA TYR A 153 -3.98 5.24 3.01
C TYR A 153 -4.79 5.24 1.70
N GLY A 154 -5.15 6.41 1.18
CA GLY A 154 -5.95 6.52 -0.05
C GLY A 154 -5.23 5.92 -1.26
N LEU A 155 -3.92 6.14 -1.35
CA LEU A 155 -3.08 5.59 -2.42
C LEU A 155 -2.97 4.06 -2.33
N TRP A 156 -2.71 3.52 -1.15
CA TRP A 156 -2.64 2.06 -0.97
C TRP A 156 -3.98 1.38 -1.22
N GLN A 157 -5.09 2.03 -0.88
CA GLN A 157 -6.42 1.53 -1.24
C GLN A 157 -6.65 1.55 -2.75
N TYR A 158 -6.20 2.60 -3.43
CA TYR A 158 -6.26 2.64 -4.89
C TYR A 158 -5.38 1.55 -5.53
N ARG A 159 -4.17 1.33 -5.01
CA ARG A 159 -3.30 0.23 -5.48
C ARG A 159 -3.94 -1.15 -5.30
N ARG A 160 -4.67 -1.39 -4.20
CA ARG A 160 -5.47 -2.62 -4.02
C ARG A 160 -6.61 -2.72 -5.02
N PHE A 161 -7.28 -1.61 -5.28
CA PHE A 161 -8.33 -1.55 -6.30
C PHE A 161 -7.81 -1.92 -7.70
N LEU A 162 -6.62 -1.43 -8.08
CA LEU A 162 -5.95 -1.84 -9.33
C LEU A 162 -5.63 -3.33 -9.34
N LEU A 163 -5.09 -3.85 -8.23
CA LEU A 163 -4.74 -5.26 -8.08
C LEU A 163 -5.93 -6.20 -8.35
N MET A 164 -7.14 -5.83 -7.92
CA MET A 164 -8.36 -6.62 -8.16
C MET A 164 -8.70 -6.82 -9.65
N HIS A 165 -8.13 -6.00 -10.53
CA HIS A 165 -8.37 -6.05 -11.97
C HIS A 165 -7.15 -6.56 -12.75
N LEU A 166 -6.09 -7.06 -12.07
CA LEU A 166 -5.02 -7.76 -12.76
C LEU A 166 -5.52 -9.15 -13.17
N HIS A 167 -5.47 -9.44 -14.47
CA HIS A 167 -5.89 -10.72 -15.03
C HIS A 167 -4.75 -11.51 -15.67
N LYS A 168 -3.62 -10.85 -15.96
CA LYS A 168 -2.46 -11.45 -16.62
C LYS A 168 -1.35 -11.76 -15.63
N ARG A 169 -0.74 -12.93 -15.80
CA ARG A 169 0.35 -13.41 -14.94
C ARG A 169 1.54 -12.44 -14.93
N GLU A 170 1.89 -11.88 -16.07
CA GLU A 170 3.01 -10.95 -16.22
C GLU A 170 2.82 -9.68 -15.35
N LEU A 171 1.57 -9.20 -15.21
CA LEU A 171 1.26 -8.04 -14.36
C LEU A 171 1.38 -8.37 -12.87
N TYR A 172 0.98 -9.58 -12.45
CA TYR A 172 1.19 -10.04 -11.08
C TYR A 172 2.69 -10.17 -10.77
N GLU A 173 3.48 -10.76 -11.67
CA GLU A 173 4.93 -10.90 -11.49
C GLU A 173 5.63 -9.53 -11.42
N MET A 174 5.22 -8.59 -12.27
CA MET A 174 5.70 -7.20 -12.22
C MET A 174 5.31 -6.52 -10.90
N GLU A 175 4.06 -6.61 -10.47
CA GLU A 175 3.60 -5.99 -9.23
C GLU A 175 4.27 -6.60 -7.99
N LEU A 176 4.52 -7.91 -8.01
CA LEU A 176 5.29 -8.59 -6.98
C LEU A 176 6.72 -8.03 -6.89
N ASN A 177 7.37 -7.80 -8.04
CA ASN A 177 8.69 -7.16 -8.09
C ASN A 177 8.64 -5.71 -7.55
N LEU A 178 7.61 -4.92 -7.91
CA LEU A 178 7.44 -3.56 -7.42
C LEU A 178 7.29 -3.51 -5.89
N ILE A 179 6.49 -4.40 -5.30
CA ILE A 179 6.35 -4.45 -3.83
C ILE A 179 7.62 -5.00 -3.16
N ASP A 180 8.36 -5.92 -3.79
CA ASP A 180 9.62 -6.40 -3.25
C ASP A 180 10.69 -5.30 -3.18
N ILE A 181 10.82 -4.50 -4.24
CA ILE A 181 11.68 -3.31 -4.27
C ILE A 181 11.26 -2.32 -3.18
N TRP A 182 9.94 -2.10 -3.02
CA TRP A 182 9.41 -1.22 -1.98
C TRP A 182 9.81 -1.69 -0.57
N LEU A 183 9.63 -2.98 -0.27
CA LEU A 183 9.94 -3.56 1.04
C LEU A 183 11.44 -3.63 1.32
N GLU A 184 12.29 -3.72 0.30
CA GLU A 184 13.74 -3.59 0.47
C GLU A 184 14.15 -2.17 0.86
N LYS A 185 13.53 -1.16 0.23
CA LYS A 185 13.77 0.25 0.54
C LYS A 185 13.14 0.67 1.88
N HIS A 186 11.98 0.11 2.22
CA HIS A 186 11.18 0.46 3.38
C HIS A 186 10.78 -0.79 4.21
N PRO A 187 11.75 -1.50 4.82
CA PRO A 187 11.53 -2.81 5.46
C PRO A 187 10.56 -2.79 6.64
N THR A 188 10.28 -1.60 7.19
CA THR A 188 9.41 -1.42 8.34
C THR A 188 8.07 -0.75 8.00
N ASP A 189 7.75 -0.58 6.71
CA ASP A 189 6.53 0.11 6.27
C ASP A 189 5.30 -0.79 6.40
N THR A 190 4.44 -0.47 7.37
CA THR A 190 3.23 -1.24 7.67
C THR A 190 2.26 -1.30 6.48
N SER A 191 2.16 -0.23 5.68
CA SER A 191 1.26 -0.21 4.52
C SER A 191 1.70 -1.19 3.44
N GLY A 192 3.00 -1.25 3.13
CA GLY A 192 3.58 -2.21 2.19
C GLY A 192 3.39 -3.65 2.64
N TRP A 193 3.66 -3.97 3.92
CA TRP A 193 3.41 -5.32 4.45
C TRP A 193 1.94 -5.73 4.38
N SER A 194 1.02 -4.82 4.73
CA SER A 194 -0.41 -5.06 4.61
C SER A 194 -0.88 -5.20 3.15
N TYR A 195 -0.22 -4.50 2.21
CA TYR A 195 -0.49 -4.65 0.79
C TYR A 195 -0.05 -6.02 0.28
N LEU A 196 1.18 -6.44 0.63
CA LEU A 196 1.70 -7.75 0.28
C LEU A 196 0.83 -8.88 0.85
N GLU A 197 0.32 -8.74 2.08
CA GLU A 197 -0.60 -9.73 2.66
C GLU A 197 -1.84 -9.93 1.79
N TYR A 198 -2.46 -8.84 1.34
CA TYR A 198 -3.63 -8.90 0.47
C TYR A 198 -3.30 -9.45 -0.92
N PHE A 199 -2.12 -9.11 -1.45
CA PHE A 199 -1.63 -9.67 -2.71
C PHE A 199 -1.47 -11.19 -2.63
N LEU A 200 -0.76 -11.69 -1.61
CA LEU A 200 -0.54 -13.12 -1.43
C LEU A 200 -1.83 -13.86 -1.12
N ASP A 201 -2.75 -13.26 -0.35
CA ASP A 201 -4.06 -13.83 -0.12
C ASP A 201 -4.84 -14.06 -1.42
N GLY A 202 -4.90 -13.04 -2.29
CA GLY A 202 -5.51 -13.16 -3.61
C GLY A 202 -4.88 -14.26 -4.45
N LEU A 203 -3.53 -14.31 -4.49
CA LEU A 203 -2.79 -15.31 -5.25
C LEU A 203 -3.03 -16.74 -4.73
N VAL A 204 -3.07 -16.92 -3.41
CA VAL A 204 -3.35 -18.22 -2.76
C VAL A 204 -4.78 -18.65 -3.05
N ASN A 205 -5.76 -17.77 -2.86
CA ASN A 205 -7.17 -18.07 -3.12
C ASN A 205 -7.38 -18.46 -4.59
N GLN A 206 -6.82 -17.71 -5.54
CA GLN A 206 -6.88 -18.06 -6.96
C GLN A 206 -6.24 -19.43 -7.24
N SER A 207 -5.07 -19.71 -6.67
CA SER A 207 -4.39 -21.00 -6.87
C SER A 207 -5.18 -22.20 -6.32
N ILE A 208 -5.97 -21.99 -5.26
CA ILE A 208 -6.83 -23.02 -4.67
C ILE A 208 -8.10 -23.19 -5.52
N THR A 209 -8.81 -22.10 -5.83
CA THR A 209 -10.06 -22.14 -6.62
C THR A 209 -9.86 -22.70 -8.02
N VAL A 210 -8.76 -22.36 -8.71
CA VAL A 210 -8.42 -22.96 -10.01
C VAL A 210 -8.19 -24.47 -9.88
N GLY A 211 -7.61 -24.91 -8.77
CA GLY A 211 -7.42 -26.33 -8.47
C GLY A 211 -8.73 -27.10 -8.18
N GLU A 212 -9.82 -26.41 -7.86
CA GLU A 212 -11.13 -27.03 -7.57
C GLU A 212 -12.06 -27.08 -8.80
N LEU A 213 -12.00 -26.07 -9.69
CA LEU A 213 -12.96 -25.89 -10.80
C LEU A 213 -12.57 -26.57 -12.12
N SER A 214 -11.29 -26.89 -12.32
CA SER A 214 -10.82 -27.64 -13.49
C SER A 214 -10.07 -28.88 -13.00
N PRO A 215 -10.24 -30.09 -13.56
CA PRO A 215 -9.47 -31.29 -13.20
C PRO A 215 -8.34 -31.69 -14.19
N THR A 216 -8.07 -30.90 -15.23
CA THR A 216 -7.03 -31.21 -16.24
C THR A 216 -5.60 -30.92 -15.75
N LEU A 217 -4.78 -31.97 -15.68
CA LEU A 217 -3.54 -32.09 -14.89
C LEU A 217 -2.35 -31.16 -15.24
N ASP A 218 -2.28 -30.57 -16.44
CA ASP A 218 -1.00 -29.99 -16.91
C ASP A 218 -0.75 -28.53 -16.49
N ASP A 219 -1.76 -27.64 -16.43
CA ASP A 219 -1.59 -26.23 -16.01
C ASP A 219 -1.82 -25.99 -14.50
N GLN A 220 -2.44 -26.94 -13.80
CA GLN A 220 -2.90 -26.79 -12.41
C GLN A 220 -1.79 -26.96 -11.37
N SER A 221 -0.90 -27.91 -11.62
CA SER A 221 0.27 -28.14 -10.79
C SER A 221 1.22 -26.94 -10.85
N GLY A 222 1.27 -26.24 -11.99
CA GLY A 222 2.11 -25.07 -12.23
C GLY A 222 1.77 -23.88 -11.35
N LEU A 223 0.50 -23.44 -11.31
CA LEU A 223 0.13 -22.24 -10.54
C LEU A 223 0.22 -22.47 -9.01
N LYS A 224 -0.26 -23.62 -8.52
CA LYS A 224 -0.17 -23.91 -7.08
C LYS A 224 1.27 -24.10 -6.62
N SER A 225 2.12 -24.74 -7.44
CA SER A 225 3.54 -24.90 -7.13
C SER A 225 4.29 -23.57 -7.20
N SER A 226 4.03 -22.72 -8.19
CA SER A 226 4.63 -21.39 -8.28
C SER A 226 4.23 -20.51 -7.09
N THR A 227 2.95 -20.50 -6.70
CA THR A 227 2.49 -19.78 -5.51
C THR A 227 3.14 -20.30 -4.23
N LYS A 228 3.32 -21.62 -4.08
CA LYS A 228 4.09 -22.19 -2.96
C LYS A 228 5.53 -21.68 -2.92
N ILE A 229 6.21 -21.62 -4.06
CA ILE A 229 7.59 -21.08 -4.15
C ILE A 229 7.62 -19.61 -3.71
N VAL A 230 6.68 -18.79 -4.17
CA VAL A 230 6.57 -17.37 -3.78
C VAL A 230 6.40 -17.25 -2.26
N VAL A 231 5.42 -17.94 -1.67
CA VAL A 231 5.17 -17.93 -0.22
C VAL A 231 6.39 -18.43 0.56
N GLN A 232 7.04 -19.51 0.11
CA GLN A 232 8.25 -20.05 0.73
C GLN A 232 9.41 -19.03 0.75
N ASN A 233 9.59 -18.26 -0.33
CA ASN A 233 10.64 -17.25 -0.39
C ASN A 233 10.42 -16.13 0.65
N TYR A 234 9.16 -15.76 0.91
CA TYR A 234 8.85 -14.74 1.91
C TYR A 234 9.18 -15.18 3.34
N PHE A 235 9.10 -16.48 3.69
CA PHE A 235 9.52 -16.94 5.01
C PHE A 235 11.00 -16.62 5.28
N LYS A 236 11.87 -16.86 4.29
CA LYS A 236 13.31 -16.56 4.39
C LYS A 236 13.56 -15.06 4.49
N LYS A 237 12.89 -14.26 3.65
CA LYS A 237 13.00 -12.79 3.66
C LYS A 237 12.58 -12.20 5.01
N LEU A 238 11.47 -12.68 5.57
CA LEU A 238 10.98 -12.23 6.88
C LEU A 238 11.92 -12.55 8.02
N HIS A 239 12.52 -13.75 8.03
CA HIS A 239 13.46 -14.12 9.09
C HIS A 239 14.62 -13.11 9.18
N SER A 240 15.23 -12.80 8.03
CA SER A 240 16.33 -11.83 7.94
C SER A 240 15.90 -10.41 8.40
N ILE A 241 14.69 -9.99 8.05
CA ILE A 241 14.15 -8.68 8.45
C ILE A 241 13.86 -8.63 9.96
N LEU A 242 13.32 -9.70 10.53
CA LEU A 242 13.03 -9.78 11.96
C LEU A 242 14.29 -9.85 12.83
N GLU A 243 15.40 -10.39 12.33
CA GLU A 243 16.69 -10.31 13.01
C GLU A 243 17.20 -8.87 13.12
N LEU A 244 16.98 -8.06 12.08
CA LEU A 244 17.40 -6.66 12.04
C LEU A 244 16.42 -5.71 12.76
N TYR A 245 15.12 -6.00 12.70
CA TYR A 245 14.05 -5.14 13.20
C TYR A 245 13.02 -5.92 14.04
N PRO A 246 13.44 -6.58 15.15
CA PRO A 246 12.55 -7.43 15.94
C PRO A 246 11.42 -6.66 16.64
N GLU A 247 11.52 -5.33 16.75
CA GLU A 247 10.49 -4.46 17.31
C GLU A 247 9.28 -4.24 16.38
N ARG A 248 9.39 -4.60 15.10
CA ARG A 248 8.38 -4.27 14.09
C ARG A 248 7.22 -5.26 14.08
N GLU A 249 6.13 -4.83 14.72
CA GLU A 249 4.91 -5.62 14.86
C GLU A 249 4.29 -6.04 13.52
N SER A 250 4.26 -5.16 12.53
CA SER A 250 3.68 -5.45 11.22
C SER A 250 4.35 -6.65 10.53
N VAL A 251 5.66 -6.81 10.68
CA VAL A 251 6.43 -7.93 10.13
C VAL A 251 6.08 -9.24 10.85
N TRP A 252 5.93 -9.19 12.18
CA TRP A 252 5.47 -10.34 12.97
C TRP A 252 4.04 -10.76 12.62
N LEU A 253 3.13 -9.79 12.42
CA LEU A 253 1.75 -10.06 12.01
C LEU A 253 1.71 -10.68 10.60
N PHE A 254 2.49 -10.14 9.66
CA PHE A 254 2.60 -10.69 8.32
C PHE A 254 3.16 -12.12 8.32
N ARG A 255 4.13 -12.43 9.18
CA ARG A 255 4.62 -13.81 9.36
C ARG A 255 3.53 -14.78 9.81
N ARG A 256 2.67 -14.37 10.75
CA ARG A 256 1.51 -15.18 11.16
C ARG A 256 0.59 -15.43 9.98
N ARG A 257 0.35 -14.40 9.17
CA ARG A 257 -0.42 -14.56 7.93
C ARG A 257 0.24 -15.54 6.98
N LEU A 258 1.57 -15.50 6.83
CA LEU A 258 2.30 -16.40 5.95
C LEU A 258 2.15 -17.88 6.34
N ILE A 259 2.15 -18.18 7.64
CA ILE A 259 1.84 -19.53 8.16
C ILE A 259 0.44 -19.95 7.73
N ILE A 260 -0.57 -19.08 7.91
CA ILE A 260 -1.96 -19.36 7.49
C ILE A 260 -2.03 -19.64 5.99
N LEU A 261 -1.43 -18.79 5.16
CA LEU A 261 -1.38 -18.96 3.70
C LEU A 261 -0.71 -20.28 3.30
N TRP A 262 0.39 -20.65 3.97
CA TRP A 262 1.07 -21.92 3.74
C TRP A 262 0.19 -23.13 4.08
N LEU A 263 -0.54 -23.07 5.20
CA LEU A 263 -1.47 -24.12 5.59
C LEU A 263 -2.63 -24.28 4.59
N GLN A 264 -3.17 -23.16 4.08
CA GLN A 264 -4.19 -23.18 3.02
C GLN A 264 -3.67 -23.84 1.74
N LEU A 265 -2.46 -23.49 1.29
CA LEU A 265 -1.82 -24.11 0.11
C LEU A 265 -1.58 -25.62 0.27
N ASN A 266 -1.40 -26.08 1.50
CA ASN A 266 -1.24 -27.49 1.85
C ASN A 266 -2.57 -28.16 2.27
N GLN A 267 -3.71 -27.49 2.06
CA GLN A 267 -5.06 -28.02 2.30
C GLN A 267 -5.33 -28.46 3.75
N HIS A 268 -4.64 -27.86 4.72
CA HIS A 268 -4.97 -28.04 6.13
C HIS A 268 -6.24 -27.26 6.47
N ARG A 269 -7.11 -27.82 7.33
CA ARG A 269 -8.33 -27.16 7.79
C ARG A 269 -7.98 -26.01 8.75
N LEU A 270 -8.60 -24.85 8.54
CA LEU A 270 -8.48 -23.67 9.38
C LEU A 270 -9.85 -23.25 9.94
N PRO A 271 -9.92 -22.67 11.17
CA PRO A 271 -8.85 -22.55 12.15
C PRO A 271 -8.42 -23.91 12.70
N CYS A 272 -7.15 -24.09 13.01
CA CYS A 272 -6.63 -25.40 13.38
C CYS A 272 -6.65 -25.56 14.90
N SER A 273 -7.62 -26.30 15.43
CA SER A 273 -7.75 -26.48 16.89
C SER A 273 -6.52 -27.14 17.56
N TYR A 274 -5.67 -27.81 16.79
CA TYR A 274 -4.45 -28.46 17.30
C TYR A 274 -3.40 -28.64 16.19
N ILE A 275 -2.16 -28.23 16.47
CA ILE A 275 -0.99 -28.48 15.60
C ILE A 275 -0.64 -29.98 15.66
N ASP A 276 -1.00 -30.73 14.62
CA ASP A 276 -0.66 -32.15 14.47
C ASP A 276 0.69 -32.38 13.75
N GLU A 277 1.14 -33.64 13.69
CA GLU A 277 2.39 -34.01 13.03
C GLU A 277 2.42 -33.60 11.56
N SER A 278 1.29 -33.67 10.85
CA SER A 278 1.22 -33.30 9.43
C SER A 278 1.47 -31.81 9.19
N ILE A 279 0.97 -30.95 10.08
CA ILE A 279 1.20 -29.50 10.05
C ILE A 279 2.66 -29.20 10.37
N ILE A 280 3.25 -29.90 11.35
CA ILE A 280 4.66 -29.75 11.72
C ILE A 280 5.55 -30.13 10.52
N GLU A 281 5.31 -31.29 9.90
CA GLU A 281 6.05 -31.73 8.72
C GLU A 281 5.95 -30.73 7.57
N SER A 282 4.77 -30.14 7.37
CA SER A 282 4.49 -29.13 6.34
C SER A 282 5.25 -27.81 6.58
N LEU A 283 5.33 -27.35 7.83
CA LEU A 283 5.98 -26.07 8.18
C LEU A 283 7.49 -26.18 8.38
N ASN A 284 8.00 -27.34 8.80
CA ASN A 284 9.42 -27.57 9.09
C ASN A 284 10.39 -27.10 7.98
N PRO A 285 10.12 -27.32 6.67
CA PRO A 285 11.03 -26.86 5.62
C PRO A 285 11.02 -25.34 5.38
N VAL A 286 10.03 -24.61 5.88
CA VAL A 286 9.82 -23.18 5.54
C VAL A 286 9.88 -22.24 6.73
N GLU A 287 9.58 -22.69 7.96
CA GLU A 287 9.47 -21.84 9.14
C GLU A 287 10.68 -22.05 10.08
N PRO A 288 11.71 -21.18 10.01
CA PRO A 288 12.97 -21.40 10.72
C PRO A 288 12.84 -21.41 12.25
N LEU A 289 11.83 -20.74 12.83
CA LEU A 289 11.64 -20.75 14.28
C LEU A 289 10.64 -21.82 14.74
N LEU A 290 10.18 -22.72 13.86
CA LEU A 290 9.18 -23.74 14.23
C LEU A 290 9.63 -24.58 15.42
N SER A 291 10.87 -25.06 15.40
CA SER A 291 11.43 -25.88 16.50
C SER A 291 11.45 -25.12 17.84
N GLN A 292 11.87 -23.85 17.82
CA GLN A 292 11.88 -23.00 19.02
C GLN A 292 10.47 -22.77 19.55
N VAL A 293 9.51 -22.51 18.66
CA VAL A 293 8.10 -22.34 19.03
C VAL A 293 7.55 -23.62 19.64
N LEU A 294 7.78 -24.79 19.04
CA LEU A 294 7.27 -26.07 19.51
C LEU A 294 7.85 -26.46 20.87
N ASP A 295 9.15 -26.25 21.09
CA ASP A 295 9.79 -26.42 22.40
C ASP A 295 9.06 -25.60 23.46
N ILE A 296 8.70 -24.37 23.11
CA ILE A 296 8.07 -23.49 24.08
C ILE A 296 6.60 -23.83 24.31
N ILE A 297 5.84 -24.15 23.27
CA ILE A 297 4.48 -24.68 23.42
C ILE A 297 4.49 -25.92 24.33
N THR A 298 5.50 -26.78 24.18
CA THR A 298 5.67 -27.98 25.00
C THR A 298 5.92 -27.60 26.47
N LYS A 299 6.86 -26.69 26.74
CA LYS A 299 7.13 -26.15 28.09
C LYS A 299 5.91 -25.48 28.73
N LEU A 300 5.11 -24.77 27.92
CA LEU A 300 3.85 -24.17 28.34
C LEU A 300 2.84 -25.24 28.76
N LYS A 301 2.64 -26.28 27.93
CA LYS A 301 1.71 -27.38 28.19
C LYS A 301 2.10 -28.21 29.41
N SER A 302 3.39 -28.44 29.63
CA SER A 302 3.89 -29.18 30.80
C SER A 302 3.81 -28.40 32.11
N SER A 303 3.51 -27.10 32.06
CA SER A 303 3.39 -26.28 33.25
C SER A 303 1.94 -26.35 33.76
N ASP A 304 1.70 -27.15 34.80
CA ASP A 304 0.38 -27.53 35.38
C ASP A 304 -0.64 -26.38 35.63
N ASN A 305 -0.23 -25.11 35.54
CA ASN A 305 -1.06 -23.93 35.82
C ASN A 305 -1.15 -22.90 34.66
N MET A 306 -0.52 -23.13 33.50
CA MET A 306 -0.31 -22.05 32.52
C MET A 306 -1.45 -21.83 31.52
N TYR A 307 -2.22 -22.86 31.17
CA TYR A 307 -3.30 -22.73 30.18
C TYR A 307 -4.56 -22.04 30.73
N HIS A 308 -4.64 -21.82 32.04
CA HIS A 308 -5.86 -21.38 32.73
C HIS A 308 -5.74 -20.05 33.50
N ILE A 309 -4.55 -19.43 33.57
CA ILE A 309 -4.32 -18.25 34.45
C ILE A 309 -3.69 -17.09 33.66
N ASN A 310 -4.30 -15.91 33.80
CA ASN A 310 -3.76 -14.63 33.33
C ASN A 310 -2.41 -14.35 34.02
N PHE A 311 -1.32 -14.66 33.33
CA PHE A 311 0.02 -14.26 33.76
C PHE A 311 0.09 -12.76 34.07
N SER A 312 0.59 -12.39 35.25
CA SER A 312 1.22 -11.09 35.36
C SER A 312 2.52 -11.09 34.54
N PHE A 313 2.90 -9.91 34.05
CA PHE A 313 4.14 -9.75 33.27
C PHE A 313 5.37 -10.33 33.99
N ASN A 314 5.46 -10.12 35.32
CA ASN A 314 6.59 -10.62 36.12
C ASN A 314 6.60 -12.15 36.27
N GLU A 315 5.43 -12.79 36.43
CA GLU A 315 5.34 -14.25 36.46
C GLU A 315 5.79 -14.86 35.14
N PHE A 316 5.46 -14.20 34.02
CA PHE A 316 5.83 -14.66 32.70
C PHE A 316 7.35 -14.58 32.49
N LEU A 317 7.98 -13.46 32.88
CA LEU A 317 9.44 -13.34 32.79
C LEU A 317 10.16 -14.35 33.67
N ASN A 318 9.69 -14.56 34.90
CA ASN A 318 10.26 -15.57 35.79
C ASN A 318 10.12 -16.98 35.22
N TRP A 319 8.98 -17.30 34.62
CA TRP A 319 8.78 -18.58 33.94
C TRP A 319 9.70 -18.71 32.72
N ALA A 320 9.81 -17.68 31.89
CA ALA A 320 10.66 -17.66 30.71
C ALA A 320 12.14 -17.87 31.09
N TYR A 321 12.60 -17.21 32.15
CA TYR A 321 13.95 -17.40 32.70
C TYR A 321 14.17 -18.82 33.24
N LYS A 322 13.24 -19.35 34.05
CA LYS A 322 13.31 -20.73 34.58
C LYS A 322 13.42 -21.78 33.47
N ASN A 323 12.79 -21.52 32.33
CA ASN A 323 12.77 -22.41 31.17
C ASN A 323 13.87 -22.11 30.14
N LYS A 324 14.83 -21.24 30.48
CA LYS A 324 15.97 -20.83 29.63
C LYS A 324 15.54 -20.22 28.29
N ILE A 325 14.39 -19.56 28.26
CA ILE A 325 13.86 -18.87 27.07
C ILE A 325 14.44 -17.46 26.96
N CYS A 326 14.73 -16.83 28.10
CA CYS A 326 15.33 -15.50 28.15
C CYS A 326 16.45 -15.42 29.19
N HIS A 327 17.23 -14.34 29.15
CA HIS A 327 18.21 -14.01 30.18
C HIS A 327 17.53 -13.62 31.50
N GLU A 328 18.35 -13.38 32.53
CA GLU A 328 17.87 -12.97 33.86
C GLU A 328 16.95 -11.74 33.72
N PRO A 329 15.72 -11.76 34.29
CA PRO A 329 14.73 -10.71 34.05
C PRO A 329 15.22 -9.29 34.36
N SER A 330 16.09 -9.16 35.36
CA SER A 330 16.74 -7.90 35.78
C SER A 330 17.68 -7.32 34.72
N THR A 331 18.12 -8.13 33.76
CA THR A 331 19.12 -7.79 32.73
C THR A 331 18.53 -7.69 31.32
N LEU A 332 17.23 -7.99 31.15
CA LEU A 332 16.57 -7.96 29.85
C LEU A 332 16.49 -6.54 29.30
N LYS A 333 16.86 -6.38 28.04
CA LYS A 333 16.57 -5.19 27.27
C LYS A 333 15.18 -5.31 26.63
N TRP A 334 14.61 -4.17 26.26
CA TRP A 334 13.36 -4.13 25.50
C TRP A 334 13.40 -5.00 24.24
N ILE A 335 14.55 -5.06 23.56
CA ILE A 335 14.73 -5.88 22.36
C ILE A 335 14.61 -7.38 22.65
N ASP A 336 15.08 -7.82 23.83
CA ASP A 336 15.00 -9.20 24.28
C ASP A 336 13.56 -9.58 24.62
N LEU A 337 12.76 -8.62 25.12
CA LEU A 337 11.32 -8.82 25.34
C LEU A 337 10.52 -8.89 24.04
N LEU A 338 10.97 -8.18 23.01
CA LEU A 338 10.32 -8.17 21.69
C LEU A 338 10.60 -9.45 20.92
N SER A 339 11.78 -10.07 21.09
CA SER A 339 12.04 -11.38 20.49
C SER A 339 11.08 -12.42 21.05
N LEU A 340 10.71 -12.35 22.33
CA LEU A 340 9.70 -13.22 22.97
C LEU A 340 8.28 -13.13 22.37
N ARG A 341 8.03 -12.27 21.38
CA ARG A 341 6.73 -12.16 20.68
C ARG A 341 6.29 -13.46 19.98
N TYR A 342 7.21 -14.35 19.61
CA TYR A 342 6.84 -15.65 19.05
C TYR A 342 6.00 -16.51 20.02
N LEU A 343 6.10 -16.25 21.33
CA LEU A 343 5.34 -16.95 22.37
C LEU A 343 3.84 -16.68 22.32
N PHE A 344 3.48 -15.46 21.92
CA PHE A 344 2.10 -15.02 21.82
C PHE A 344 1.51 -15.31 20.42
N GLY A 345 2.22 -16.07 19.58
CA GLY A 345 1.89 -16.32 18.18
C GLY A 345 0.89 -17.45 17.92
N TYR A 346 0.89 -18.49 18.76
CA TYR A 346 0.18 -19.75 18.48
C TYR A 346 -1.00 -20.04 19.40
N GLN A 347 -1.34 -19.13 20.31
CA GLN A 347 -2.49 -19.32 21.19
C GLN A 347 -3.84 -19.27 20.45
N ASN A 348 -3.86 -18.81 19.18
CA ASN A 348 -5.07 -18.66 18.35
C ASN A 348 -4.88 -19.01 16.85
N ILE A 349 -3.97 -19.94 16.49
CA ILE A 349 -3.96 -20.52 15.12
C ILE A 349 -5.03 -21.61 15.00
#